data_AF-A0A2G6GND3-F1
#
_entry.id   AF-A0A2G6GND3-F1
#
_cell.length_a   1.000
_cell.length_b   1.000
_cell.length_c   1.000
_cell.angle_alpha   90.00
_cell.angle_beta   90.00
_cell.angle_gamma   90.00
#
_symmetry.space_group_name_H-M   'P 1'
#
loop_
_entity.id
_entity.type
_entity.pdbx_description
1 polymer ?
#
loop_
_entity_poly.entity_id
_entity_poly.type
_entity_poly.pdbx_seq_one_letter_code
_entity_poly.pdbx_strand_id
1 'polypeptide(L)'
;MMKKIIFIGFIFLIGLQELNGQNLFPGGVEFLSEEEYQQLPKINWDILKPNKGTVLRNSNIVMLKSPPVGNQGTQSSCVGWAVGYAAMSILAYPNYLNNWDEAIRSPNYIYNQIKSNPNDCDEGCYIDDALDLAKEQGVCSYKKMPYIEYNCMELPNKKQKKDASFNKLLLWGTVTPNNVSEMKAVISLGYPIVIACYVYESFDNMWVTDGIWDNFDMNEPHRGKHATCIIGYDDTKQMFKGLNSWGKQGGDDGYFWITYDLIRRNCLKEAYVVYGITPPDPKLTGPSQLCSQATYTIENIPAGASITWSTSNDNVELIDGQGTTTAVFRKNGSGVSKIIAYVSFGTTSKSLEKDITLGSPTSAHFGLYNQHHYQVAFGCVNKPYYLSVFAPTVNNGYDYKWTIDGHGYSDNLPIFGEKIDFSAMRAGYYTFTLKYKDVCGDDEKEVKRTYDFSSCGASDFPGFPDNPGSPDDLPYPGGDDDHPGKPDFPDDYPDHPDFPDHPDLPDHHPDLPDEPDFPGDSDVLERLGVGIYPNPAHDQIRIELEEKDKTLRGTPLYQIEIWRNNRILLKTLKTRERSLNINIADFPAGIYHVLIKRDGEVTKQTFLKK
;
A
#
# COMPACT_ATOMS: atom_id res chain seq x y z
N MET A 1 -8.33 -77.13 29.46
CA MET A 1 -7.80 -76.38 28.30
C MET A 1 -8.77 -76.51 27.13
N MET A 2 -8.89 -75.42 26.36
CA MET A 2 -9.45 -75.30 25.01
C MET A 2 -10.98 -75.21 24.83
N LYS A 3 -11.43 -73.95 24.62
CA LYS A 3 -12.68 -73.53 23.99
C LYS A 3 -12.64 -73.89 22.49
N LYS A 4 -13.72 -74.48 21.96
CA LYS A 4 -13.97 -74.55 20.52
C LYS A 4 -14.74 -73.30 20.09
N ILE A 5 -14.16 -72.52 19.18
CA ILE A 5 -14.83 -71.44 18.45
C ILE A 5 -15.18 -71.97 17.06
N ILE A 6 -16.43 -71.72 16.67
CA ILE A 6 -17.07 -72.15 15.42
C ILE A 6 -16.56 -71.29 14.26
N PHE A 7 -16.14 -71.95 13.17
CA PHE A 7 -15.79 -71.33 11.89
C PHE A 7 -16.97 -71.54 10.94
N ILE A 8 -17.68 -70.48 10.57
CA ILE A 8 -18.64 -70.48 9.45
C ILE A 8 -18.01 -69.64 8.35
N GLY A 9 -17.61 -70.30 7.27
CA GLY A 9 -17.15 -69.66 6.05
C GLY A 9 -18.33 -69.10 5.27
N PHE A 10 -18.27 -67.81 4.94
CA PHE A 10 -19.06 -67.21 3.88
C PHE A 10 -18.15 -66.93 2.70
N ILE A 11 -18.48 -67.54 1.57
CA ILE A 11 -17.90 -67.30 0.26
C ILE A 11 -18.23 -65.85 -0.14
N PHE A 12 -17.20 -65.01 -0.27
CA PHE A 12 -17.33 -63.70 -0.90
C PHE A 12 -16.86 -63.81 -2.34
N LEU A 13 -17.79 -63.56 -3.27
CA LEU A 13 -17.52 -63.29 -4.67
C LEU A 13 -16.57 -62.09 -4.74
N ILE A 14 -15.33 -62.30 -5.21
CA ILE A 14 -14.43 -61.21 -5.56
C ILE A 14 -14.92 -60.66 -6.89
N GLY A 15 -15.71 -59.58 -6.84
CA GLY A 15 -15.82 -58.67 -7.96
C GLY A 15 -14.50 -57.91 -8.07
N LEU A 16 -13.79 -58.10 -9.19
CA LEU A 16 -12.79 -57.14 -9.63
C LEU A 16 -13.52 -55.83 -9.94
N GLN A 17 -13.53 -54.90 -8.99
CA GLN A 17 -13.68 -53.48 -9.30
C GLN A 17 -12.28 -52.96 -9.63
N GLU A 18 -12.14 -52.45 -10.84
CA GLU A 18 -10.99 -51.67 -11.28
C GLU A 18 -10.81 -50.49 -10.33
N LEU A 19 -9.78 -50.54 -9.47
CA LEU A 19 -9.25 -49.39 -8.76
C LEU A 19 -8.40 -48.58 -9.73
N ASN A 20 -9.05 -47.81 -10.61
CA ASN A 20 -8.41 -46.79 -11.43
C ASN A 20 -9.26 -45.52 -11.44
N GLY A 21 -9.40 -44.92 -10.26
CA GLY A 21 -9.85 -43.53 -10.11
C GLY A 21 -8.72 -42.73 -9.49
N GLN A 22 -7.77 -42.26 -10.31
CA GLN A 22 -6.87 -41.19 -9.86
C GLN A 22 -7.75 -39.96 -9.61
N ASN A 23 -7.82 -39.48 -8.37
CA ASN A 23 -8.46 -38.21 -8.06
C ASN A 23 -7.63 -37.09 -8.72
N LEU A 24 -8.00 -36.69 -9.92
CA LEU A 24 -7.32 -35.62 -10.65
C LEU A 24 -7.61 -34.28 -9.97
N PHE A 25 -6.56 -33.51 -9.68
CA PHE A 25 -6.70 -32.20 -9.05
C PHE A 25 -7.19 -31.15 -10.05
N PRO A 26 -8.19 -30.33 -9.72
CA PRO A 26 -8.72 -29.36 -10.66
C PRO A 26 -7.71 -28.25 -10.98
N GLY A 27 -7.76 -27.81 -12.22
CA GLY A 27 -7.23 -26.52 -12.65
C GLY A 27 -8.30 -25.44 -12.49
N GLY A 28 -7.94 -24.17 -12.66
CA GLY A 28 -8.88 -23.06 -12.49
C GLY A 28 -8.35 -21.71 -12.92
N VAL A 29 -7.30 -21.68 -13.74
CA VAL A 29 -6.86 -20.43 -14.36
C VAL A 29 -7.60 -20.27 -15.67
N GLU A 30 -8.09 -19.08 -15.94
CA GLU A 30 -8.56 -18.69 -17.26
C GLU A 30 -7.47 -17.91 -18.00
N PHE A 31 -7.37 -18.15 -19.30
CA PHE A 31 -6.40 -17.47 -20.17
C PHE A 31 -7.03 -16.23 -20.77
N LEU A 32 -6.26 -15.14 -20.80
CA LEU A 32 -6.52 -14.00 -21.66
C LEU A 32 -6.46 -14.43 -23.12
N SER A 33 -7.15 -13.69 -23.99
CA SER A 33 -6.84 -13.75 -25.42
C SER A 33 -5.42 -13.22 -25.66
N GLU A 34 -4.79 -13.65 -26.75
CA GLU A 34 -3.45 -13.19 -27.12
C GLU A 34 -3.38 -11.65 -27.22
N GLU A 35 -4.43 -11.03 -27.79
CA GLU A 35 -4.53 -9.57 -27.90
C GLU A 35 -4.57 -8.90 -26.51
N GLU A 36 -5.41 -9.39 -25.59
CA GLU A 36 -5.49 -8.85 -24.24
C GLU A 36 -4.16 -9.02 -23.48
N TYR A 37 -3.50 -10.19 -23.62
CA TYR A 37 -2.23 -10.48 -22.96
C TYR A 37 -1.08 -9.59 -23.48
N GLN A 38 -0.99 -9.34 -24.79
CA GLN A 38 0.07 -8.51 -25.38
C GLN A 38 0.00 -7.03 -24.98
N GLN A 39 -1.19 -6.57 -24.56
CA GLN A 39 -1.42 -5.19 -24.10
C GLN A 39 -1.11 -4.99 -22.61
N LEU A 40 -0.88 -6.06 -21.86
CA LEU A 40 -0.50 -5.98 -20.45
C LEU A 40 0.87 -5.32 -20.25
N PRO A 41 1.12 -4.69 -19.09
CA PRO A 41 2.41 -4.08 -18.79
C PRO A 41 3.52 -5.13 -18.89
N LYS A 42 4.49 -4.91 -19.78
CA LYS A 42 5.67 -5.76 -19.88
C LYS A 42 6.61 -5.54 -18.71
N ILE A 43 7.48 -6.51 -18.48
CA ILE A 43 8.55 -6.40 -17.52
C ILE A 43 9.34 -5.08 -17.70
N ASN A 44 9.44 -4.29 -16.63
CA ASN A 44 10.21 -3.05 -16.60
C ASN A 44 11.59 -3.32 -15.98
N TRP A 45 12.56 -3.52 -16.87
CA TRP A 45 13.93 -3.78 -16.48
C TRP A 45 14.62 -2.62 -15.77
N ASP A 46 14.17 -1.38 -15.95
CA ASP A 46 14.80 -0.24 -15.27
C ASP A 46 14.40 -0.17 -13.79
N ILE A 47 13.25 -0.76 -13.43
CA ILE A 47 12.82 -0.95 -12.04
C ILE A 47 13.49 -2.18 -11.42
N LEU A 48 13.66 -3.25 -12.20
CA LEU A 48 14.25 -4.51 -11.72
C LEU A 48 15.78 -4.51 -11.70
N LYS A 49 16.44 -3.65 -12.48
CA LYS A 49 17.88 -3.47 -12.44
C LYS A 49 18.24 -2.96 -11.05
N PRO A 50 18.98 -3.74 -10.27
CA PRO A 50 19.51 -3.21 -9.03
C PRO A 50 20.61 -2.18 -9.41
N ASN A 51 20.81 -1.16 -8.56
CA ASN A 51 21.79 -0.08 -8.81
C ASN A 51 23.14 -0.64 -9.31
N LYS A 52 23.82 0.11 -10.19
CA LYS A 52 25.18 -0.20 -10.69
C LYS A 52 26.05 -0.69 -9.50
N GLY A 53 26.36 -1.99 -9.49
CA GLY A 53 27.13 -2.63 -8.42
C GLY A 53 26.50 -3.88 -7.80
N THR A 54 25.23 -4.18 -8.11
CA THR A 54 24.62 -5.42 -7.60
C THR A 54 25.01 -6.58 -8.49
N VAL A 55 25.78 -7.49 -7.92
CA VAL A 55 26.19 -8.72 -8.57
C VAL A 55 24.95 -9.59 -8.71
N LEU A 56 24.45 -9.76 -9.95
CA LEU A 56 23.52 -10.86 -10.28
C LEU A 56 24.10 -12.11 -9.65
N ARG A 57 23.28 -12.95 -9.00
CA ARG A 57 23.75 -14.25 -8.53
C ARG A 57 24.27 -15.02 -9.74
N ASN A 58 25.59 -14.97 -9.97
CA ASN A 58 26.24 -15.60 -11.11
C ASN A 58 26.45 -17.06 -10.74
N SER A 59 25.33 -17.74 -10.51
CA SER A 59 25.23 -19.11 -10.06
C SER A 59 24.45 -19.89 -11.10
N ASN A 60 24.96 -21.06 -11.44
CA ASN A 60 24.28 -22.03 -12.30
C ASN A 60 23.00 -22.56 -11.62
N ILE A 61 22.82 -22.33 -10.31
CA ILE A 61 21.65 -22.77 -9.55
C ILE A 61 21.15 -21.62 -8.69
N VAL A 62 19.89 -21.24 -8.87
CA VAL A 62 19.22 -20.23 -8.06
C VAL A 62 17.88 -20.79 -7.59
N MET A 63 17.67 -20.80 -6.28
CA MET A 63 16.42 -21.22 -5.65
C MET A 63 15.96 -20.14 -4.68
N LEU A 64 14.75 -19.63 -4.89
CA LEU A 64 14.08 -18.75 -3.95
C LEU A 64 13.60 -19.57 -2.75
N LYS A 65 13.52 -18.93 -1.59
CA LYS A 65 12.86 -19.53 -0.43
C LYS A 65 11.36 -19.53 -0.69
N SER A 66 10.74 -20.70 -0.74
CA SER A 66 9.29 -20.86 -0.93
C SER A 66 8.58 -21.17 0.39
N PRO A 67 7.29 -20.82 0.53
CA PRO A 67 6.48 -21.33 1.63
C PRO A 67 6.42 -22.87 1.57
N PRO A 68 6.01 -23.53 2.68
CA PRO A 68 5.72 -24.96 2.66
C PRO A 68 4.73 -25.31 1.54
N VAL A 69 4.84 -26.51 0.96
CA VAL A 69 3.88 -26.97 -0.06
C VAL A 69 2.47 -27.01 0.52
N GLY A 70 1.54 -26.37 -0.17
CA GLY A 70 0.12 -26.36 0.14
C GLY A 70 -0.70 -27.29 -0.76
N ASN A 71 -2.02 -27.31 -0.55
CA ASN A 71 -2.94 -28.13 -1.32
C ASN A 71 -4.27 -27.39 -1.51
N GLN A 72 -4.66 -27.17 -2.76
CA GLN A 72 -5.92 -26.56 -3.13
C GLN A 72 -7.12 -27.52 -2.99
N GLY A 73 -6.88 -28.83 -2.90
CA GLY A 73 -7.94 -29.83 -2.87
C GLY A 73 -8.76 -29.82 -4.15
N THR A 74 -10.09 -29.88 -4.05
CA THR A 74 -11.01 -29.94 -5.20
C THR A 74 -11.55 -28.58 -5.65
N GLN A 75 -11.02 -27.46 -5.15
CA GLN A 75 -11.43 -26.13 -5.60
C GLN A 75 -10.59 -25.66 -6.79
N SER A 76 -11.20 -24.94 -7.73
CA SER A 76 -10.53 -24.34 -8.90
C SER A 76 -9.71 -23.08 -8.56
N SER A 77 -8.94 -23.11 -7.45
CA SER A 77 -8.29 -21.94 -6.85
C SER A 77 -6.80 -21.80 -7.15
N CYS A 78 -6.28 -22.51 -8.16
CA CYS A 78 -4.85 -22.52 -8.50
C CYS A 78 -4.24 -21.12 -8.67
N VAL A 79 -4.98 -20.14 -9.17
CA VAL A 79 -4.51 -18.73 -9.27
C VAL A 79 -4.33 -18.09 -7.90
N GLY A 80 -5.27 -18.32 -6.96
CA GLY A 80 -5.14 -17.86 -5.58
C GLY A 80 -3.91 -18.47 -4.90
N TRP A 81 -3.62 -19.73 -5.19
CA TRP A 81 -2.41 -20.41 -4.72
C TRP A 81 -1.12 -19.91 -5.38
N ALA A 82 -1.11 -19.72 -6.70
CA ALA A 82 0.08 -19.28 -7.42
C ALA A 82 0.43 -17.82 -7.09
N VAL A 83 -0.55 -16.91 -7.10
CA VAL A 83 -0.36 -15.48 -6.82
C VAL A 83 -0.32 -15.23 -5.32
N GLY A 84 -1.39 -15.58 -4.60
CA GLY A 84 -1.55 -15.29 -3.18
C GLY A 84 -0.62 -16.12 -2.30
N TYR A 85 -0.67 -17.45 -2.41
CA TYR A 85 0.11 -18.31 -1.51
C TYR A 85 1.60 -18.37 -1.88
N ALA A 86 1.96 -18.64 -3.14
CA ALA A 86 3.35 -18.80 -3.54
C ALA A 86 4.04 -17.45 -3.72
N ALA A 87 3.69 -16.70 -4.77
CA ALA A 87 4.39 -15.49 -5.17
C ALA A 87 4.41 -14.41 -4.07
N MET A 88 3.24 -14.05 -3.52
CA MET A 88 3.16 -13.00 -2.49
C MET A 88 3.83 -13.43 -1.17
N SER A 89 3.80 -14.71 -0.78
CA SER A 89 4.53 -15.16 0.42
C SER A 89 6.03 -15.15 0.23
N ILE A 90 6.55 -15.53 -0.94
CA ILE A 90 7.98 -15.45 -1.27
C ILE A 90 8.47 -14.02 -1.12
N LEU A 91 7.70 -13.04 -1.63
CA LEU A 91 8.03 -11.63 -1.50
C LEU A 91 7.84 -11.10 -0.07
N ALA A 92 6.88 -11.63 0.69
CA ALA A 92 6.66 -11.26 2.09
C ALA A 92 7.73 -11.81 3.04
N TYR A 93 8.30 -12.98 2.74
CA TYR A 93 9.24 -13.69 3.61
C TYR A 93 10.34 -12.81 4.23
N PRO A 94 11.09 -12.01 3.46
CA PRO A 94 12.10 -11.11 4.05
C PRO A 94 11.46 -10.07 4.98
N ASN A 95 10.31 -9.50 4.64
CA ASN A 95 9.61 -8.48 5.46
C ASN A 95 9.14 -9.00 6.82
N TYR A 96 9.04 -10.32 6.98
CA TYR A 96 8.68 -10.99 8.22
C TYR A 96 9.85 -11.75 8.85
N LEU A 97 11.06 -11.18 8.74
CA LEU A 97 12.29 -11.70 9.35
C LEU A 97 12.59 -13.16 8.95
N ASN A 98 12.24 -13.53 7.72
CA ASN A 98 12.40 -14.89 7.21
C ASN A 98 11.65 -15.94 8.05
N ASN A 99 10.44 -15.61 8.50
CA ASN A 99 9.57 -16.52 9.25
C ASN A 99 8.29 -16.84 8.45
N TRP A 100 8.12 -18.11 8.07
CA TRP A 100 6.92 -18.55 7.35
C TRP A 100 5.63 -18.44 8.16
N ASP A 101 5.69 -18.59 9.49
CA ASP A 101 4.49 -18.49 10.32
C ASP A 101 3.82 -17.11 10.19
N GLU A 102 4.60 -16.07 9.91
CA GLU A 102 4.09 -14.72 9.70
C GLU A 102 4.01 -14.36 8.21
N ALA A 103 4.93 -14.84 7.37
CA ALA A 103 5.02 -14.43 5.97
C ALA A 103 3.90 -14.99 5.08
N ILE A 104 3.35 -16.17 5.38
CA ILE A 104 2.40 -16.83 4.47
C ILE A 104 1.15 -15.98 4.25
N ARG A 105 0.81 -15.78 2.99
CA ARG A 105 -0.34 -15.03 2.48
C ARG A 105 -1.48 -15.96 2.06
N SER A 106 -2.70 -15.47 2.18
CA SER A 106 -3.92 -16.27 1.98
C SER A 106 -4.29 -16.44 0.49
N PRO A 107 -4.40 -17.68 -0.02
CA PRO A 107 -4.97 -17.94 -1.34
C PRO A 107 -6.47 -17.64 -1.41
N ASN A 108 -7.23 -17.90 -0.34
CA ASN A 108 -8.66 -17.61 -0.25
C ASN A 108 -8.96 -16.10 -0.35
N TYR A 109 -8.07 -15.25 0.15
CA TYR A 109 -8.24 -13.79 0.04
C TYR A 109 -8.29 -13.35 -1.44
N ILE A 110 -7.47 -13.95 -2.30
CA ILE A 110 -7.52 -13.68 -3.74
C ILE A 110 -8.76 -14.35 -4.34
N TYR A 111 -8.82 -15.68 -4.31
CA TYR A 111 -9.77 -16.47 -5.09
C TYR A 111 -11.23 -16.08 -4.82
N ASN A 112 -11.62 -15.93 -3.55
CA ASN A 112 -13.01 -15.67 -3.17
C ASN A 112 -13.54 -14.35 -3.75
N GLN A 113 -12.67 -13.38 -4.07
CA GLN A 113 -13.04 -12.06 -4.55
C GLN A 113 -13.13 -11.94 -6.07
N ILE A 114 -12.41 -12.77 -6.83
CA ILE A 114 -12.22 -12.57 -8.28
C ILE A 114 -12.64 -13.75 -9.16
N LYS A 115 -13.04 -14.87 -8.57
CA LYS A 115 -13.57 -16.00 -9.34
C LYS A 115 -14.69 -15.57 -10.29
N SER A 116 -14.68 -16.13 -11.50
CA SER A 116 -15.52 -15.67 -12.61
C SER A 116 -17.02 -15.76 -12.29
N ASN A 117 -17.45 -16.78 -11.54
CA ASN A 117 -18.77 -16.83 -10.93
C ASN A 117 -18.66 -16.69 -9.40
N PRO A 118 -19.17 -15.62 -8.79
CA PRO A 118 -19.04 -15.41 -7.35
C PRO A 118 -19.81 -16.44 -6.51
N ASN A 119 -20.67 -17.26 -7.12
CA ASN A 119 -21.48 -18.30 -6.47
C ASN A 119 -21.07 -19.74 -6.82
N ASP A 120 -19.93 -19.93 -7.50
CA ASP A 120 -19.43 -21.26 -7.87
C ASP A 120 -17.94 -21.41 -7.48
N CYS A 121 -17.60 -22.51 -6.82
CA CYS A 121 -16.22 -22.82 -6.39
C CYS A 121 -15.45 -23.66 -7.41
N ASP A 122 -16.11 -24.11 -8.47
CA ASP A 122 -15.50 -24.84 -9.57
C ASP A 122 -15.06 -23.90 -10.70
N GLU A 123 -15.47 -22.64 -10.63
CA GLU A 123 -15.12 -21.60 -11.60
C GLU A 123 -13.74 -21.01 -11.33
N GLY A 124 -13.02 -20.74 -12.41
CA GLY A 124 -11.66 -20.22 -12.37
C GLY A 124 -11.57 -18.72 -12.15
N CYS A 125 -10.36 -18.19 -12.23
CA CYS A 125 -10.09 -16.76 -12.37
C CYS A 125 -8.84 -16.51 -13.21
N TYR A 126 -8.59 -15.23 -13.50
CA TYR A 126 -7.46 -14.81 -14.31
C TYR A 126 -6.33 -14.29 -13.44
N ILE A 127 -5.09 -14.50 -13.89
CA ILE A 127 -3.91 -14.10 -13.12
C ILE A 127 -3.77 -12.57 -13.07
N ASP A 128 -4.10 -11.84 -14.15
CA ASP A 128 -4.04 -10.38 -14.17
C ASP A 128 -5.00 -9.75 -13.15
N ASP A 129 -6.23 -10.25 -13.06
CA ASP A 129 -7.21 -9.82 -12.05
C ASP A 129 -6.70 -10.07 -10.62
N ALA A 130 -5.99 -11.19 -10.38
CA ALA A 130 -5.36 -11.49 -9.10
C ALA A 130 -4.19 -10.55 -8.76
N LEU A 131 -3.36 -10.24 -9.75
CA LEU A 131 -2.22 -9.34 -9.60
C LEU A 131 -2.67 -7.90 -9.34
N ASP A 132 -3.74 -7.45 -10.00
CA ASP A 132 -4.35 -6.15 -9.74
C ASP A 132 -4.98 -6.09 -8.35
N LEU A 133 -5.71 -7.12 -7.92
CA LEU A 133 -6.23 -7.19 -6.56
C LEU A 133 -5.11 -7.13 -5.52
N ALA A 134 -4.02 -7.88 -5.74
CA ALA A 134 -2.84 -7.86 -4.88
C ALA A 134 -2.15 -6.48 -4.87
N LYS A 135 -2.16 -5.74 -5.98
CA LYS A 135 -1.61 -4.38 -6.06
C LYS A 135 -2.50 -3.36 -5.34
N GLU A 136 -3.81 -3.42 -5.57
CA GLU A 136 -4.78 -2.48 -5.04
C GLU A 136 -5.01 -2.67 -3.54
N GLN A 137 -5.19 -3.92 -3.10
CA GLN A 137 -5.58 -4.26 -1.72
C GLN A 137 -4.45 -4.91 -0.93
N GLY A 138 -3.56 -5.65 -1.60
CA GLY A 138 -2.63 -6.56 -0.96
C GLY A 138 -3.27 -7.90 -0.62
N VAL A 139 -2.53 -8.74 0.10
CA VAL A 139 -3.02 -10.06 0.51
C VAL A 139 -2.83 -10.25 2.02
N CYS A 140 -3.90 -10.61 2.71
CA CYS A 140 -3.83 -10.83 4.15
C CYS A 140 -3.06 -12.12 4.49
N SER A 141 -2.62 -12.21 5.74
CA SER A 141 -1.99 -13.40 6.29
C SER A 141 -2.90 -14.61 6.24
N TYR A 142 -2.31 -15.77 5.95
CA TYR A 142 -3.02 -17.05 5.97
C TYR A 142 -3.65 -17.33 7.34
N LYS A 143 -3.01 -16.90 8.45
CA LYS A 143 -3.59 -17.01 9.79
C LYS A 143 -4.93 -16.26 9.95
N LYS A 144 -5.10 -15.12 9.28
CA LYS A 144 -6.33 -14.31 9.36
C LYS A 144 -7.42 -14.74 8.39
N MET A 145 -7.05 -15.36 7.28
CA MET A 145 -8.00 -15.98 6.34
C MET A 145 -7.43 -17.31 5.85
N PRO A 146 -7.55 -18.38 6.66
CA PRO A 146 -7.04 -19.70 6.29
C PRO A 146 -7.71 -20.22 5.02
N TYR A 147 -7.00 -21.07 4.28
CA TYR A 147 -7.60 -21.77 3.17
C TYR A 147 -8.63 -22.79 3.68
N ILE A 148 -9.83 -22.71 3.11
CA ILE A 148 -10.91 -23.66 3.35
C ILE A 148 -11.47 -24.02 1.97
N GLU A 149 -11.19 -25.23 1.52
CA GLU A 149 -11.48 -25.74 0.17
C GLU A 149 -12.95 -25.57 -0.26
N TYR A 150 -13.90 -25.70 0.67
CA TYR A 150 -15.33 -25.59 0.36
C TYR A 150 -15.92 -24.20 0.69
N ASN A 151 -15.09 -23.22 1.04
CA ASN A 151 -15.53 -21.87 1.36
C ASN A 151 -14.89 -20.85 0.39
N CYS A 152 -15.47 -20.78 -0.80
CA CYS A 152 -15.13 -19.77 -1.80
C CYS A 152 -16.04 -18.53 -1.79
N MET A 153 -17.10 -18.51 -0.98
CA MET A 153 -18.11 -17.44 -0.98
C MET A 153 -17.82 -16.35 0.05
N GLU A 154 -17.05 -16.66 1.10
CA GLU A 154 -16.74 -15.70 2.15
C GLU A 154 -15.78 -14.61 1.63
N LEU A 155 -16.29 -13.37 1.54
CA LEU A 155 -15.50 -12.20 1.20
C LEU A 155 -14.70 -11.68 2.41
N PRO A 156 -13.52 -11.07 2.21
CA PRO A 156 -12.72 -10.56 3.32
C PRO A 156 -13.43 -9.47 4.12
N ASN A 157 -13.39 -9.61 5.45
CA ASN A 157 -13.90 -8.60 6.38
C ASN A 157 -12.90 -7.44 6.59
N LYS A 158 -13.32 -6.41 7.33
CA LYS A 158 -12.52 -5.19 7.58
C LYS A 158 -11.14 -5.47 8.19
N LYS A 159 -11.01 -6.47 9.07
CA LYS A 159 -9.73 -6.82 9.71
C LYS A 159 -8.77 -7.47 8.72
N GLN A 160 -9.30 -8.35 7.85
CA GLN A 160 -8.52 -8.99 6.79
C GLN A 160 -8.08 -7.99 5.72
N LYS A 161 -8.97 -7.09 5.27
CA LYS A 161 -8.62 -6.01 4.33
C LYS A 161 -7.56 -5.04 4.89
N LYS A 162 -7.65 -4.71 6.18
CA LYS A 162 -6.61 -3.92 6.86
C LYS A 162 -5.26 -4.65 6.91
N ASP A 163 -5.27 -5.96 7.18
CA ASP A 163 -4.04 -6.75 7.16
C ASP A 163 -3.42 -6.85 5.77
N ALA A 164 -4.27 -7.05 4.75
CA ALA A 164 -3.87 -7.06 3.35
C ALA A 164 -3.19 -5.75 2.93
N SER A 165 -3.67 -4.61 3.41
CA SER A 165 -3.09 -3.30 3.04
C SER A 165 -1.62 -3.10 3.42
N PHE A 166 -1.08 -3.91 4.34
CA PHE A 166 0.34 -3.91 4.70
C PHE A 166 1.21 -4.78 3.78
N ASN A 167 0.60 -5.46 2.81
CA ASN A 167 1.22 -6.46 1.93
C ASN A 167 0.74 -6.26 0.50
N LYS A 168 0.72 -5.00 0.04
CA LYS A 168 0.36 -4.65 -1.32
C LYS A 168 1.49 -5.00 -2.28
N LEU A 169 1.16 -5.58 -3.41
CA LEU A 169 2.10 -5.74 -4.51
C LEU A 169 2.48 -4.34 -5.04
N LEU A 170 3.77 -4.05 -5.22
CA LEU A 170 4.18 -2.72 -5.69
C LEU A 170 3.88 -2.57 -7.19
N LEU A 171 4.31 -3.57 -7.96
CA LEU A 171 4.13 -3.62 -9.40
C LEU A 171 4.04 -5.09 -9.83
N TRP A 172 3.52 -5.31 -11.02
CA TRP A 172 3.54 -6.58 -11.74
C TRP A 172 3.66 -6.33 -13.24
N GLY A 173 4.04 -7.34 -13.99
CA GLY A 173 4.16 -7.26 -15.44
C GLY A 173 4.38 -8.62 -16.08
N THR A 174 4.27 -8.68 -17.39
CA THR A 174 4.43 -9.92 -18.16
C THR A 174 5.90 -10.22 -18.45
N VAL A 175 6.19 -11.51 -18.41
CA VAL A 175 7.45 -12.12 -18.85
C VAL A 175 7.12 -12.89 -20.12
N THR A 176 8.05 -12.91 -21.08
CA THR A 176 7.88 -13.67 -22.32
C THR A 176 7.87 -15.18 -21.98
N PRO A 177 6.75 -15.91 -22.14
CA PRO A 177 6.59 -17.25 -21.58
C PRO A 177 7.54 -18.31 -22.14
N ASN A 178 8.12 -18.07 -23.32
CA ASN A 178 9.08 -18.97 -23.98
C ASN A 178 10.55 -18.51 -23.90
N ASN A 179 10.82 -17.43 -23.16
CA ASN A 179 12.16 -16.86 -23.05
C ASN A 179 12.86 -17.29 -21.75
N VAL A 180 13.59 -18.41 -21.84
CA VAL A 180 14.37 -18.96 -20.73
C VAL A 180 15.34 -17.94 -20.12
N SER A 181 16.04 -17.16 -20.95
CA SER A 181 17.03 -16.20 -20.47
C SER A 181 16.40 -15.07 -19.65
N GLU A 182 15.26 -14.56 -20.09
CA GLU A 182 14.50 -13.54 -19.37
C GLU A 182 13.94 -14.09 -18.05
N MET A 183 13.32 -15.28 -18.06
CA MET A 183 12.82 -15.91 -16.83
C MET A 183 13.94 -16.16 -15.81
N LYS A 184 15.11 -16.64 -16.26
CA LYS A 184 16.28 -16.81 -15.38
C LYS A 184 16.74 -15.49 -14.77
N ALA A 185 16.80 -14.43 -15.58
CA ALA A 185 17.22 -13.11 -15.09
C ALA A 185 16.28 -12.58 -13.99
N VAL A 186 14.95 -12.77 -14.15
CA VAL A 186 13.95 -12.42 -13.12
C VAL A 186 14.18 -13.20 -11.82
N ILE A 187 14.36 -14.52 -11.91
CA ILE A 187 14.58 -15.39 -10.74
C ILE A 187 15.91 -15.04 -10.04
N SER A 188 16.96 -14.75 -10.80
CA SER A 188 18.28 -14.33 -10.29
C SER A 188 18.24 -13.02 -9.51
N LEU A 189 17.25 -12.18 -9.79
CA LEU A 189 16.99 -10.94 -9.04
C LEU A 189 16.15 -11.16 -7.78
N GLY A 190 15.70 -12.39 -7.52
CA GLY A 190 14.94 -12.73 -6.31
C GLY A 190 13.43 -12.74 -6.50
N TYR A 191 12.92 -12.56 -7.71
CA TYR A 191 11.49 -12.43 -7.97
C TYR A 191 10.89 -13.74 -8.52
N PRO A 192 9.80 -14.25 -7.94
CA PRO A 192 9.11 -15.43 -8.45
C PRO A 192 8.33 -15.09 -9.74
N ILE A 193 8.08 -16.11 -10.56
CA ILE A 193 7.29 -15.97 -11.79
C ILE A 193 6.02 -16.82 -11.66
N VAL A 194 4.86 -16.19 -11.75
CA VAL A 194 3.57 -16.90 -11.83
C VAL A 194 3.35 -17.32 -13.29
N ILE A 195 3.01 -18.57 -13.52
CA ILE A 195 2.84 -19.13 -14.88
C ILE A 195 1.47 -19.77 -15.04
N ALA A 196 0.97 -19.78 -16.28
CA ALA A 196 -0.26 -20.46 -16.67
C ALA A 196 0.01 -21.42 -17.83
N CYS A 197 -0.51 -22.64 -17.76
CA CYS A 197 -0.32 -23.67 -18.78
C CYS A 197 -1.54 -24.60 -18.86
N TYR A 198 -1.63 -25.37 -19.94
CA TYR A 198 -2.56 -26.49 -19.99
C TYR A 198 -2.03 -27.66 -19.17
N VAL A 199 -2.93 -28.39 -18.52
CA VAL A 199 -2.61 -29.68 -17.88
C VAL A 199 -2.74 -30.77 -18.92
N TYR A 200 -1.65 -30.97 -19.65
CA TYR A 200 -1.48 -32.05 -20.61
C TYR A 200 -1.33 -33.40 -19.88
N GLU A 201 -1.57 -34.52 -20.59
CA GLU A 201 -1.33 -35.86 -20.05
C GLU A 201 0.11 -36.04 -19.55
N SER A 202 1.10 -35.49 -20.26
CA SER A 202 2.50 -35.45 -19.80
C SER A 202 2.69 -34.74 -18.44
N PHE A 203 1.90 -33.72 -18.13
CA PHE A 203 1.92 -33.04 -16.83
C PHE A 203 1.32 -33.91 -15.73
N ASP A 204 0.19 -34.57 -15.99
CA ASP A 204 -0.38 -35.50 -14.99
C ASP A 204 0.58 -36.68 -14.74
N ASN A 205 1.21 -37.19 -15.81
CA ASN A 205 2.19 -38.27 -15.72
C ASN A 205 3.42 -37.87 -14.90
N MET A 206 4.02 -36.70 -15.14
CA MET A 206 5.15 -36.24 -14.32
C MET A 206 4.74 -36.05 -12.86
N TRP A 207 3.50 -35.62 -12.61
CA TRP A 207 3.01 -35.39 -11.26
C TRP A 207 2.87 -36.67 -10.44
N VAL A 208 2.59 -37.82 -11.07
CA VAL A 208 2.49 -39.12 -10.36
C VAL A 208 3.79 -39.94 -10.41
N THR A 209 4.85 -39.41 -11.02
CA THR A 209 6.13 -40.11 -11.19
C THR A 209 7.28 -39.39 -10.48
N ASP A 210 8.19 -38.74 -11.21
CA ASP A 210 9.42 -38.14 -10.68
C ASP A 210 9.39 -36.60 -10.59
N GLY A 211 8.28 -35.99 -11.00
CA GLY A 211 8.11 -34.54 -11.01
C GLY A 211 8.87 -33.82 -12.13
N ILE A 212 9.36 -34.53 -13.15
CA ILE A 212 10.09 -33.92 -14.27
C ILE A 212 9.19 -33.83 -15.51
N TRP A 213 8.84 -32.61 -15.89
CA TRP A 213 8.16 -32.32 -17.15
C TRP A 213 9.19 -32.02 -18.24
N ASP A 214 9.55 -33.05 -19.01
CA ASP A 214 10.58 -32.98 -20.05
C ASP A 214 10.07 -33.26 -21.47
N ASN A 215 8.84 -33.74 -21.58
CA ASN A 215 8.18 -34.01 -22.85
C ASN A 215 6.76 -33.46 -22.85
N PHE A 216 6.34 -32.90 -23.97
CA PHE A 216 4.95 -32.60 -24.26
C PHE A 216 4.77 -32.60 -25.79
N ASP A 217 3.64 -33.11 -26.25
CA ASP A 217 3.16 -32.94 -27.62
C ASP A 217 2.06 -31.88 -27.59
N MET A 218 2.17 -30.83 -28.40
CA MET A 218 1.14 -29.77 -28.46
C MET A 218 -0.25 -30.31 -28.81
N ASN A 219 -0.31 -31.48 -29.45
CA ASN A 219 -1.54 -32.16 -29.83
C ASN A 219 -2.00 -33.21 -28.81
N GLU A 220 -1.23 -33.46 -27.74
CA GLU A 220 -1.69 -34.37 -26.69
C GLU A 220 -2.91 -33.77 -25.98
N PRO A 221 -3.87 -34.59 -25.53
CA PRO A 221 -5.03 -34.11 -24.81
C PRO A 221 -4.62 -33.33 -23.55
N HIS A 222 -5.39 -32.31 -23.21
CA HIS A 222 -5.29 -31.65 -21.93
C HIS A 222 -6.66 -31.60 -21.24
N ARG A 223 -6.68 -31.80 -19.92
CA ARG A 223 -7.92 -31.84 -19.14
C ARG A 223 -8.35 -30.50 -18.57
N GLY A 224 -7.53 -29.46 -18.73
CA GLY A 224 -7.83 -28.14 -18.19
C GLY A 224 -6.62 -27.23 -18.20
N LYS A 225 -6.72 -26.12 -17.47
CA LYS A 225 -5.72 -25.06 -17.37
C LYS A 225 -5.27 -24.92 -15.93
N HIS A 226 -3.98 -24.71 -15.70
CA HIS A 226 -3.43 -24.61 -14.34
C HIS A 226 -2.44 -23.47 -14.17
N ALA A 227 -2.46 -22.86 -12.99
CA ALA A 227 -1.52 -21.83 -12.59
C ALA A 227 -0.60 -22.32 -11.48
N THR A 228 0.70 -22.06 -11.62
CA THR A 228 1.73 -22.42 -10.65
C THR A 228 2.78 -21.31 -10.55
N CYS A 229 3.79 -21.48 -9.71
CA CYS A 229 4.82 -20.47 -9.49
C CYS A 229 6.22 -21.05 -9.69
N ILE A 230 7.00 -20.50 -10.62
CA ILE A 230 8.42 -20.80 -10.78
C ILE A 230 9.21 -20.08 -9.70
N ILE A 231 10.01 -20.85 -8.96
CA ILE A 231 10.74 -20.41 -7.77
C ILE A 231 12.26 -20.60 -7.90
N GLY A 232 12.75 -21.08 -9.03
CA GLY A 232 14.16 -21.37 -9.19
C GLY A 232 14.51 -21.96 -10.54
N TYR A 233 15.81 -22.08 -10.78
CA TYR A 233 16.36 -22.77 -11.93
C TYR A 233 17.66 -23.49 -11.57
N ASP A 234 17.97 -24.52 -12.33
CA ASP A 234 19.20 -25.29 -12.24
C ASP A 234 19.74 -25.53 -13.66
N ASP A 235 20.78 -24.79 -14.03
CA ASP A 235 21.46 -24.92 -15.32
C ASP A 235 22.22 -26.24 -15.47
N THR A 236 22.57 -26.91 -14.37
CA THR A 236 23.19 -28.25 -14.48
C THR A 236 22.17 -29.28 -14.96
N LYS A 237 20.88 -29.03 -14.69
CA LYS A 237 19.74 -29.84 -15.15
C LYS A 237 19.04 -29.29 -16.39
N GLN A 238 19.31 -28.04 -16.75
CA GLN A 238 18.58 -27.29 -17.79
C GLN A 238 17.06 -27.22 -17.51
N MET A 239 16.69 -26.93 -16.26
CA MET A 239 15.28 -26.94 -15.81
C MET A 239 14.96 -25.77 -14.88
N PHE A 240 13.72 -25.30 -14.92
CA PHE A 240 13.13 -24.48 -13.87
C PHE A 240 12.46 -25.35 -12.82
N LYS A 241 12.45 -24.90 -11.56
CA LYS A 241 11.69 -25.51 -10.47
C LYS A 241 10.41 -24.71 -10.19
N GLY A 242 9.27 -25.39 -10.24
CA GLY A 242 7.96 -24.86 -9.91
C GLY A 242 7.42 -25.37 -8.57
N LEU A 243 6.75 -24.50 -7.83
CA LEU A 243 5.91 -24.85 -6.68
C LEU A 243 4.48 -25.07 -7.17
N ASN A 244 3.95 -26.28 -6.95
CA ASN A 244 2.57 -26.63 -7.25
C ASN A 244 1.66 -26.49 -6.00
N SER A 245 0.36 -26.63 -6.20
CA SER A 245 -0.69 -26.50 -5.18
C SER A 245 -1.51 -27.79 -5.00
N TRP A 246 -0.95 -28.97 -5.26
CA TRP A 246 -1.64 -30.26 -5.19
C TRP A 246 -1.12 -31.18 -4.07
N GLY A 247 -0.47 -30.61 -3.06
CA GLY A 247 0.08 -31.36 -1.93
C GLY A 247 1.45 -31.98 -2.20
N LYS A 248 2.04 -32.56 -1.15
CA LYS A 248 3.42 -33.10 -1.15
C LYS A 248 3.54 -34.49 -1.76
N GLN A 249 2.42 -35.16 -2.01
CA GLN A 249 2.40 -36.56 -2.42
C GLN A 249 2.71 -36.75 -3.91
N GLY A 250 2.69 -35.68 -4.70
CA GLY A 250 3.01 -35.73 -6.13
C GLY A 250 4.24 -34.90 -6.48
N GLY A 251 4.77 -35.16 -7.67
CA GLY A 251 5.97 -34.56 -8.23
C GLY A 251 7.21 -34.82 -7.37
N ASP A 252 8.08 -33.81 -7.30
CA ASP A 252 9.26 -33.75 -6.43
C ASP A 252 8.86 -33.16 -5.07
N ASP A 253 8.18 -33.94 -4.22
CA ASP A 253 7.66 -33.54 -2.89
C ASP A 253 6.75 -32.29 -2.93
N GLY A 254 5.89 -32.19 -3.95
CA GLY A 254 4.98 -31.07 -4.17
C GLY A 254 5.51 -29.97 -5.08
N TYR A 255 6.73 -30.14 -5.57
CA TYR A 255 7.32 -29.33 -6.61
C TYR A 255 7.32 -30.08 -7.95
N PHE A 256 7.63 -29.38 -9.03
CA PHE A 256 7.93 -29.99 -10.31
C PHE A 256 9.11 -29.28 -10.97
N TRP A 257 9.68 -29.94 -11.97
CA TRP A 257 10.72 -29.40 -12.81
C TRP A 257 10.22 -29.32 -14.24
N ILE A 258 10.55 -28.24 -14.94
CA ILE A 258 10.19 -28.05 -16.35
C ILE A 258 11.44 -27.74 -17.15
N THR A 259 11.70 -28.50 -18.21
CA THR A 259 12.93 -28.30 -19.00
C THR A 259 12.89 -26.97 -19.74
N TYR A 260 14.06 -26.38 -19.92
CA TYR A 260 14.23 -25.20 -20.76
C TYR A 260 13.79 -25.43 -22.20
N ASP A 261 13.85 -26.68 -22.67
CA ASP A 261 13.35 -27.06 -23.98
C ASP A 261 11.81 -26.90 -24.08
N LEU A 262 11.05 -27.39 -23.10
CA LEU A 262 9.59 -27.22 -23.10
C LEU A 262 9.19 -25.74 -23.08
N ILE A 263 9.88 -24.93 -22.26
CA ILE A 263 9.66 -23.48 -22.21
C ILE A 263 9.84 -22.87 -23.61
N ARG A 264 10.95 -23.17 -24.30
CA ARG A 264 11.20 -22.65 -25.67
C ARG A 264 10.15 -23.15 -26.68
N ARG A 265 9.59 -24.34 -26.47
CA ARG A 265 8.51 -24.91 -27.27
C ARG A 265 7.10 -24.39 -26.91
N ASN A 266 7.02 -23.34 -26.09
CA ASN A 266 5.77 -22.63 -25.79
C ASN A 266 4.73 -23.48 -25.02
N CYS A 267 5.21 -24.32 -24.09
CA CYS A 267 4.35 -25.08 -23.18
C CYS A 267 3.58 -24.18 -22.19
N LEU A 268 4.09 -22.97 -21.92
CA LEU A 268 3.43 -21.95 -21.10
C LEU A 268 2.61 -21.02 -21.99
N LYS A 269 1.42 -20.63 -21.52
CA LYS A 269 0.56 -19.66 -22.19
C LYS A 269 0.76 -18.25 -21.67
N GLU A 270 0.94 -18.12 -20.35
CA GLU A 270 1.14 -16.82 -19.71
C GLU A 270 2.23 -16.92 -18.65
N ALA A 271 2.98 -15.83 -18.44
CA ALA A 271 4.00 -15.72 -17.42
C ALA A 271 4.09 -14.29 -16.88
N TYR A 272 4.12 -14.15 -15.56
CA TYR A 272 4.04 -12.87 -14.87
C TYR A 272 5.12 -12.76 -13.80
N VAL A 273 5.77 -11.61 -13.74
CA VAL A 273 6.66 -11.23 -12.63
C VAL A 273 5.92 -10.33 -11.65
N VAL A 274 6.15 -10.58 -10.36
CA VAL A 274 5.66 -9.76 -9.24
C VAL A 274 6.81 -9.00 -8.59
N TYR A 275 6.70 -7.68 -8.49
CA TYR A 275 7.80 -6.81 -8.06
C TYR A 275 7.62 -6.46 -6.59
N GLY A 276 8.20 -7.24 -5.68
CA GLY A 276 8.19 -6.92 -4.25
C GLY A 276 6.79 -6.73 -3.66
N ILE A 277 6.74 -6.43 -2.36
CA ILE A 277 5.51 -5.96 -1.74
C ILE A 277 5.86 -4.73 -0.91
N THR A 278 4.92 -3.79 -0.78
CA THR A 278 5.04 -2.65 0.11
C THR A 278 5.43 -3.18 1.48
N PRO A 279 6.58 -2.76 2.03
CA PRO A 279 6.91 -3.09 3.40
C PRO A 279 5.78 -2.62 4.31
N PRO A 280 5.42 -3.36 5.36
CA PRO A 280 4.45 -2.87 6.32
C PRO A 280 4.95 -1.51 6.85
N ASP A 281 4.06 -0.53 7.00
CA ASP A 281 4.46 0.84 7.36
C ASP A 281 5.21 0.84 8.71
N PRO A 282 6.47 1.33 8.76
CA PRO A 282 7.23 1.34 10.00
C PRO A 282 6.51 2.15 11.08
N LYS A 283 6.43 1.59 12.28
CA LYS A 283 5.72 2.21 13.40
C LYS A 283 6.61 2.29 14.63
N LEU A 284 6.77 3.49 15.16
CA LEU A 284 7.49 3.75 16.40
C LEU A 284 6.55 3.56 17.61
N THR A 285 6.90 2.66 18.51
CA THR A 285 6.20 2.38 19.78
C THR A 285 7.13 2.59 20.98
N GLY A 286 6.53 2.86 22.14
CA GLY A 286 7.23 3.19 23.38
C GLY A 286 6.41 4.12 24.28
N PRO A 287 6.85 4.39 25.52
CA PRO A 287 6.14 5.25 26.45
C PRO A 287 6.22 6.72 26.02
N SER A 288 5.16 7.49 26.30
CA SER A 288 5.12 8.94 26.05
C SER A 288 5.77 9.76 27.18
N GLN A 289 6.22 9.08 28.24
CA GLN A 289 6.87 9.67 29.42
C GLN A 289 8.14 8.87 29.73
N LEU A 290 9.23 9.57 30.04
CA LEU A 290 10.54 8.98 30.33
C LEU A 290 11.07 9.55 31.65
N CYS A 291 11.08 8.73 32.71
CA CYS A 291 11.52 9.13 34.05
C CYS A 291 13.01 8.88 34.30
N SER A 292 13.50 7.71 33.88
CA SER A 292 14.91 7.33 34.00
C SER A 292 15.43 6.81 32.67
N GLN A 293 14.90 5.66 32.23
CA GLN A 293 15.19 5.05 30.95
C GLN A 293 13.94 4.37 30.39
N ALA A 294 13.84 4.26 29.07
CA ALA A 294 12.80 3.48 28.41
C ALA A 294 13.29 2.92 27.08
N THR A 295 12.66 1.81 26.69
CA THR A 295 12.88 1.18 25.39
C THR A 295 11.81 1.65 24.41
N TYR A 296 12.27 1.99 23.21
CA TYR A 296 11.44 2.31 22.05
C TYR A 296 11.69 1.27 20.97
N THR A 297 10.63 0.89 20.28
CA THR A 297 10.67 -0.18 19.27
C THR A 297 10.13 0.35 17.96
N ILE A 298 10.78 0.00 16.85
CA ILE A 298 10.25 0.18 15.52
C ILE A 298 9.72 -1.17 15.06
N GLU A 299 8.42 -1.24 14.89
CA GLU A 299 7.72 -2.38 14.31
C GLU A 299 7.68 -2.22 12.78
N ASN A 300 7.50 -3.32 12.07
CA ASN A 300 7.24 -3.33 10.62
C ASN A 300 8.37 -2.72 9.77
N ILE A 301 9.62 -3.14 9.99
CA ILE A 301 10.76 -2.59 9.24
C ILE A 301 10.99 -3.43 7.96
N PRO A 302 11.14 -2.80 6.78
CA PRO A 302 11.57 -3.49 5.57
C PRO A 302 12.90 -4.24 5.78
N ALA A 303 13.02 -5.46 5.24
CA ALA A 303 14.26 -6.20 5.31
C ALA A 303 15.40 -5.45 4.61
N GLY A 304 16.57 -5.36 5.24
CA GLY A 304 17.72 -4.63 4.71
C GLY A 304 17.65 -3.11 4.88
N ALA A 305 16.61 -2.58 5.55
CA ALA A 305 16.59 -1.18 5.94
C ALA A 305 17.61 -0.90 7.05
N SER A 306 18.28 0.26 6.97
CA SER A 306 19.15 0.77 8.03
C SER A 306 18.38 1.72 8.93
N ILE A 307 18.69 1.69 10.23
CA ILE A 307 18.01 2.51 11.23
C ILE A 307 19.02 3.44 11.87
N THR A 308 18.69 4.71 11.96
CA THR A 308 19.44 5.70 12.73
C THR A 308 18.52 6.33 13.76
N TRP A 309 18.81 6.08 15.03
CA TRP A 309 18.09 6.69 16.15
C TRP A 309 18.69 8.07 16.45
N SER A 310 17.83 9.01 16.83
CA SER A 310 18.19 10.38 17.21
C SER A 310 17.16 10.95 18.17
N THR A 311 17.45 12.13 18.72
CA THR A 311 16.56 12.92 19.58
C THR A 311 16.45 14.34 19.03
N SER A 312 15.40 15.07 19.40
CA SER A 312 15.28 16.49 18.99
C SER A 312 16.17 17.44 19.81
N ASN A 313 16.70 17.00 20.95
CA ASN A 313 17.56 17.78 21.84
C ASN A 313 18.36 16.87 22.81
N ASP A 314 19.30 17.47 23.53
CA ASP A 314 20.23 16.78 24.43
C ASP A 314 19.62 16.42 25.81
N ASN A 315 18.32 16.66 26.01
CA ASN A 315 17.64 16.25 27.25
C ASN A 315 17.44 14.72 27.32
N VAL A 316 17.69 14.01 26.23
CA VAL A 316 17.61 12.55 26.12
C VAL A 316 18.85 12.05 25.42
N GLU A 317 19.42 10.98 25.94
CA GLU A 317 20.60 10.32 25.41
C GLU A 317 20.24 8.91 24.92
N LEU A 318 20.66 8.57 23.71
CA LEU A 318 20.64 7.19 23.23
C LEU A 318 21.76 6.41 23.91
N ILE A 319 21.40 5.41 24.72
CA ILE A 319 22.40 4.64 25.48
C ILE A 319 22.64 3.25 24.91
N ASP A 320 21.71 2.69 24.14
CA ASP A 320 21.87 1.39 23.48
C ASP A 320 20.94 1.23 22.27
N GLY A 321 21.29 0.31 21.37
CA GLY A 321 20.43 -0.11 20.26
C GLY A 321 20.53 0.71 18.98
N GLN A 322 21.57 1.53 18.81
CA GLN A 322 21.82 2.23 17.55
C GLN A 322 21.94 1.24 16.38
N GLY A 323 21.29 1.52 15.26
CA GLY A 323 21.27 0.59 14.11
C GLY A 323 20.30 -0.58 14.25
N THR A 324 19.59 -0.73 15.37
CA THR A 324 18.69 -1.86 15.63
C THR A 324 17.22 -1.45 15.71
N THR A 325 16.31 -2.43 15.69
CA THR A 325 14.85 -2.19 15.77
C THR A 325 14.39 -1.74 17.15
N THR A 326 15.24 -1.84 18.18
CA THR A 326 14.94 -1.45 19.56
C THR A 326 16.04 -0.56 20.10
N ALA A 327 15.71 0.63 20.58
CA ALA A 327 16.67 1.54 21.19
C ALA A 327 16.29 1.84 22.64
N VAL A 328 17.30 1.95 23.50
CA VAL A 328 17.14 2.37 24.88
C VAL A 328 17.61 3.81 25.01
N PHE A 329 16.73 4.65 25.52
CA PHE A 329 17.02 6.06 25.77
C PHE A 329 16.99 6.33 27.27
N ARG A 330 17.92 7.18 27.71
CA ARG A 330 18.05 7.64 29.09
C ARG A 330 17.77 9.14 29.17
N LYS A 331 17.07 9.54 30.22
CA LYS A 331 16.88 10.96 30.56
C LYS A 331 18.21 11.60 30.95
N ASN A 332 18.54 12.74 30.35
CA ASN A 332 19.72 13.57 30.67
C ASN A 332 19.32 15.00 31.12
N GLY A 333 18.11 15.43 30.78
CA GLY A 333 17.55 16.73 31.13
C GLY A 333 16.06 16.64 31.45
N SER A 334 15.38 17.78 31.37
CA SER A 334 13.99 17.95 31.81
C SER A 334 13.16 18.71 30.76
N GLY A 335 11.83 18.53 30.76
CA GLY A 335 10.91 19.20 29.83
C GLY A 335 10.37 18.28 28.73
N VAL A 336 10.44 18.70 27.46
CA VAL A 336 9.95 17.92 26.30
C VAL A 336 11.08 17.55 25.35
N SER A 337 10.97 16.40 24.72
CA SER A 337 11.84 15.97 23.63
C SER A 337 11.06 15.06 22.68
N LYS A 338 11.73 14.59 21.64
CA LYS A 338 11.16 13.71 20.63
C LYS A 338 12.15 12.61 20.34
N ILE A 339 11.66 11.37 20.36
CA ILE A 339 12.40 10.22 19.83
C ILE A 339 12.20 10.18 18.33
N ILE A 340 13.31 10.15 17.59
CA ILE A 340 13.31 10.15 16.13
C ILE A 340 14.02 8.89 15.66
N ALA A 341 13.41 8.16 14.73
CA ALA A 341 14.04 7.07 14.01
C ALA A 341 14.01 7.34 12.51
N TYR A 342 15.18 7.38 11.89
CA TYR A 342 15.31 7.41 10.43
C TYR A 342 15.44 5.99 9.92
N VAL A 343 14.45 5.54 9.16
CA VAL A 343 14.45 4.23 8.50
C VAL A 343 14.77 4.47 7.02
N SER A 344 15.92 3.99 6.57
CA SER A 344 16.38 4.15 5.18
C SER A 344 16.39 2.80 4.46
N PHE A 345 15.86 2.78 3.24
CA PHE A 345 15.83 1.61 2.36
C PHE A 345 16.09 2.07 0.92
N GLY A 346 17.20 1.62 0.31
CA GLY A 346 17.64 2.13 -0.98
C GLY A 346 17.95 3.63 -0.93
N THR A 347 17.30 4.43 -1.78
CA THR A 347 17.41 5.91 -1.81
C THR A 347 16.32 6.61 -0.99
N THR A 348 15.38 5.85 -0.42
CA THR A 348 14.24 6.40 0.33
C THR A 348 14.55 6.40 1.83
N SER A 349 14.19 7.48 2.52
CA SER A 349 14.28 7.59 3.98
C SER A 349 12.96 8.10 4.54
N LYS A 350 12.50 7.50 5.63
CA LYS A 350 11.29 7.89 6.37
C LYS A 350 11.68 8.19 7.82
N SER A 351 11.27 9.34 8.34
CA SER A 351 11.36 9.64 9.77
C SER A 351 10.11 9.14 10.49
N LEU A 352 10.32 8.49 11.63
CA LEU A 352 9.28 8.18 12.62
C LEU A 352 9.56 9.01 13.85
N GLU A 353 8.53 9.66 14.37
CA GLU A 353 8.67 10.64 15.45
C GLU A 353 7.68 10.35 16.57
N LYS A 354 8.14 10.47 17.80
CA LYS A 354 7.29 10.37 18.99
C LYS A 354 7.67 11.43 20.02
N ASP A 355 6.73 12.31 20.32
CA ASP A 355 6.87 13.30 21.39
C ASP A 355 6.86 12.60 22.75
N ILE A 356 7.77 13.04 23.62
CA ILE A 356 7.94 12.50 24.97
C ILE A 356 8.16 13.61 25.99
N THR A 357 7.68 13.37 27.21
CA THR A 357 7.91 14.23 28.38
C THR A 357 9.01 13.64 29.28
N LEU A 358 9.88 14.52 29.77
CA LEU A 358 11.09 14.21 30.53
C LEU A 358 11.01 14.82 31.92
N GLY A 359 10.43 14.10 32.87
CA GLY A 359 10.26 14.61 34.24
C GLY A 359 9.75 16.06 34.34
N SER A 360 10.18 16.76 35.39
CA SER A 360 9.74 18.12 35.74
C SER A 360 9.84 19.16 34.61
N PRO A 361 8.84 20.05 34.43
CA PRO A 361 9.01 21.27 33.64
C PRO A 361 10.02 22.20 34.34
N THR A 362 10.68 23.03 33.54
CA THR A 362 11.77 23.91 33.98
C THR A 362 11.31 24.99 34.97
N SER A 363 10.04 25.41 34.93
CA SER A 363 9.36 26.20 35.99
C SER A 363 7.86 26.36 35.68
N ALA A 364 6.98 26.09 36.66
CA ALA A 364 5.58 26.51 36.58
C ALA A 364 5.45 27.97 37.05
N HIS A 365 4.63 28.79 36.38
CA HIS A 365 4.28 30.13 36.85
C HIS A 365 2.77 30.23 37.02
N PHE A 366 2.32 31.18 37.83
CA PHE A 366 0.89 31.47 37.97
C PHE A 366 0.63 32.95 38.19
N GLY A 367 -0.59 33.37 37.89
CA GLY A 367 -1.05 34.75 37.99
C GLY A 367 -2.41 34.83 38.67
N LEU A 368 -2.71 35.99 39.23
CA LEU A 368 -4.02 36.36 39.75
C LEU A 368 -4.81 37.05 38.64
N TYR A 369 -6.06 36.62 38.42
CA TYR A 369 -6.92 37.14 37.37
C TYR A 369 -8.27 37.57 37.94
N ASN A 370 -8.81 38.65 37.40
CA ASN A 370 -10.17 39.09 37.72
C ASN A 370 -11.22 38.32 36.89
N GLN A 371 -12.50 38.56 37.18
CA GLN A 371 -13.65 37.98 36.46
C GLN A 371 -13.70 38.29 34.95
N HIS A 372 -12.92 39.26 34.47
CA HIS A 372 -12.81 39.63 33.05
C HIS A 372 -11.56 39.03 32.38
N HIS A 373 -10.88 38.09 33.05
CA HIS A 373 -9.68 37.40 32.56
C HIS A 373 -8.43 38.28 32.42
N TYR A 374 -8.42 39.47 33.03
CA TYR A 374 -7.21 40.29 33.10
C TYR A 374 -6.34 39.90 34.28
N GLN A 375 -5.03 39.75 34.04
CA GLN A 375 -4.05 39.53 35.10
C GLN A 375 -3.88 40.81 35.92
N VAL A 376 -3.91 40.69 37.25
CA VAL A 376 -3.81 41.82 38.18
C VAL A 376 -2.68 41.61 39.19
N ALA A 377 -2.09 42.70 39.66
CA ALA A 377 -0.99 42.69 40.63
C ALA A 377 -1.47 42.71 42.10
N PHE A 378 -2.73 43.08 42.33
CA PHE A 378 -3.40 43.15 43.63
C PHE A 378 -4.91 42.96 43.42
N GLY A 379 -5.66 42.74 44.49
CA GLY A 379 -7.10 42.52 44.46
C GLY A 379 -7.86 43.37 45.46
N CYS A 380 -9.18 43.21 45.45
CA CYS A 380 -10.11 43.89 46.35
C CYS A 380 -10.83 42.88 47.24
N VAL A 381 -11.09 43.26 48.49
CA VAL A 381 -11.90 42.44 49.41
C VAL A 381 -13.33 42.27 48.85
N ASN A 382 -13.92 41.09 49.04
CA ASN A 382 -15.27 40.71 48.60
C ASN A 382 -15.50 40.76 47.07
N LYS A 383 -14.43 40.62 46.28
CA LYS A 383 -14.51 40.48 44.81
C LYS A 383 -13.99 39.11 44.36
N PRO A 384 -14.57 38.53 43.30
CA PRO A 384 -14.13 37.25 42.76
C PRO A 384 -12.87 37.40 41.91
N TYR A 385 -11.89 36.54 42.20
CA TYR A 385 -10.67 36.35 41.42
C TYR A 385 -10.43 34.85 41.22
N TYR A 386 -9.48 34.53 40.36
CA TYR A 386 -8.95 33.17 40.27
C TYR A 386 -7.44 33.21 40.05
N LEU A 387 -6.75 32.19 40.54
CA LEU A 387 -5.36 31.92 40.17
C LEU A 387 -5.33 30.86 39.09
N SER A 388 -4.47 31.03 38.11
CA SER A 388 -4.27 30.08 37.02
C SER A 388 -2.79 29.85 36.80
N VAL A 389 -2.40 28.58 36.67
CA VAL A 389 -1.07 28.20 36.20
C VAL A 389 -0.95 28.57 34.72
N PHE A 390 0.18 29.14 34.35
CA PHE A 390 0.60 29.27 32.95
C PHE A 390 2.05 28.77 32.87
N ALA A 391 2.26 27.74 32.05
CA ALA A 391 3.58 27.20 31.75
C ALA A 391 3.87 27.40 30.25
N PRO A 392 5.14 27.54 29.84
CA PRO A 392 5.50 27.58 28.42
C PRO A 392 5.30 26.24 27.68
N THR A 393 4.84 25.16 28.34
CA THR A 393 4.65 23.86 27.69
C THR A 393 3.30 23.23 28.03
N VAL A 394 2.67 22.79 26.94
CA VAL A 394 1.36 22.17 26.72
C VAL A 394 0.95 21.14 27.77
N ASN A 395 -0.36 21.16 28.11
CA ASN A 395 -1.19 20.14 28.77
C ASN A 395 -0.55 18.77 29.05
N ASN A 396 -0.76 18.27 30.27
CA ASN A 396 -1.16 16.89 30.63
C ASN A 396 -0.50 16.41 31.94
N GLY A 397 -1.26 16.40 33.04
CA GLY A 397 -1.08 15.39 34.10
C GLY A 397 -0.25 15.75 35.33
N TYR A 398 0.05 17.01 35.59
CA TYR A 398 0.72 17.40 36.85
C TYR A 398 -0.26 17.43 38.03
N ASP A 399 0.19 16.95 39.19
CA ASP A 399 -0.56 17.07 40.45
C ASP A 399 -0.27 18.44 41.07
N TYR A 400 -1.12 19.42 40.76
CA TYR A 400 -1.04 20.77 41.31
C TYR A 400 -1.75 20.84 42.66
N LYS A 401 -1.04 21.33 43.65
CA LYS A 401 -1.48 21.40 45.04
C LYS A 401 -1.32 22.83 45.55
N TRP A 402 -2.44 23.51 45.78
CA TRP A 402 -2.44 24.88 46.29
C TRP A 402 -2.56 24.92 47.81
N THR A 403 -1.85 25.87 48.42
CA THR A 403 -2.04 26.29 49.82
C THR A 403 -2.09 27.82 49.87
N ILE A 404 -2.93 28.36 50.77
CA ILE A 404 -3.18 29.79 50.91
C ILE A 404 -2.93 30.15 52.38
N ASP A 405 -2.14 31.20 52.62
CA ASP A 405 -1.84 31.71 53.95
C ASP A 405 -2.19 33.21 54.04
N GLY A 406 -3.00 33.59 55.04
CA GLY A 406 -3.36 34.97 55.33
C GLY A 406 -4.71 35.16 56.03
N HIS A 407 -4.75 36.05 57.05
CA HIS A 407 -5.98 36.58 57.69
C HIS A 407 -7.07 35.57 58.10
N GLY A 408 -6.69 34.35 58.50
CA GLY A 408 -7.60 33.29 58.93
C GLY A 408 -7.85 32.20 57.88
N TYR A 409 -7.32 32.35 56.67
CA TYR A 409 -7.08 31.23 55.77
C TYR A 409 -5.80 30.53 56.23
N SER A 410 -5.96 29.46 57.00
CA SER A 410 -4.93 28.46 57.24
C SER A 410 -5.56 27.08 57.02
N ASP A 411 -6.14 26.89 55.83
CA ASP A 411 -6.74 25.61 55.50
C ASP A 411 -5.63 24.62 55.10
N ASN A 412 -5.40 23.64 55.97
CA ASN A 412 -4.50 22.51 55.76
C ASN A 412 -4.99 21.53 54.68
N LEU A 413 -6.05 21.87 53.94
CA LEU A 413 -6.63 21.03 52.90
C LEU A 413 -6.18 21.51 51.52
N PRO A 414 -5.43 20.70 50.77
CA PRO A 414 -4.98 21.08 49.44
C PRO A 414 -6.12 21.21 48.45
N ILE A 415 -6.09 22.30 47.67
CA ILE A 415 -6.94 22.46 46.49
C ILE A 415 -6.16 21.95 45.28
N PHE A 416 -6.78 21.06 44.49
CA PHE A 416 -6.15 20.41 43.35
C PHE A 416 -6.56 21.04 42.02
N GLY A 417 -5.63 21.14 41.08
CA GLY A 417 -5.89 21.56 39.69
C GLY A 417 -5.14 22.80 39.22
N GLU A 418 -5.21 23.06 37.92
CA GLU A 418 -4.50 24.16 37.23
C GLU A 418 -5.06 25.55 37.54
N LYS A 419 -6.27 25.61 38.10
CA LYS A 419 -6.98 26.84 38.41
C LYS A 419 -7.68 26.72 39.77
N ILE A 420 -7.62 27.78 40.57
CA ILE A 420 -8.40 27.92 41.81
C ILE A 420 -9.13 29.25 41.84
N ASP A 421 -10.39 29.25 42.26
CA ASP A 421 -11.13 30.47 42.50
C ASP A 421 -10.84 31.00 43.92
N PHE A 422 -10.78 32.32 44.08
CA PHE A 422 -10.43 32.98 45.33
C PHE A 422 -11.19 34.28 45.55
N SER A 423 -11.52 34.59 46.80
CA SER A 423 -12.09 35.88 47.22
C SER A 423 -11.64 36.21 48.63
N ALA A 424 -10.89 37.30 48.78
CA ALA A 424 -10.44 37.78 50.09
C ALA A 424 -11.62 38.36 50.88
N MET A 425 -11.81 37.93 52.13
CA MET A 425 -12.86 38.46 53.03
C MET A 425 -12.37 39.57 53.96
N ARG A 426 -11.05 39.69 54.12
CA ARG A 426 -10.39 40.71 54.95
C ARG A 426 -9.26 41.35 54.17
N ALA A 427 -9.05 42.64 54.42
CA ALA A 427 -7.96 43.36 53.78
C ALA A 427 -6.59 42.90 54.32
N GLY A 428 -5.61 42.85 53.43
CA GLY A 428 -4.21 42.55 53.71
C GLY A 428 -3.61 41.54 52.74
N TYR A 429 -2.44 41.02 53.11
CA TYR A 429 -1.63 40.18 52.22
C TYR A 429 -2.04 38.70 52.30
N TYR A 430 -2.18 38.07 51.13
CA TYR A 430 -2.40 36.63 51.00
C TYR A 430 -1.27 36.01 50.19
N THR A 431 -0.66 34.97 50.74
CA THR A 431 0.41 34.22 50.08
C THR A 431 -0.14 32.92 49.52
N PHE A 432 -0.03 32.77 48.21
CA PHE A 432 -0.42 31.56 47.49
C PHE A 432 0.83 30.75 47.21
N THR A 433 0.78 29.49 47.60
CA THR A 433 1.86 28.54 47.41
C THR A 433 1.35 27.40 46.53
N LEU A 434 1.91 27.29 45.33
CA LEU A 434 1.65 26.19 44.40
C LEU A 434 2.77 25.16 44.55
N LYS A 435 2.42 24.00 45.11
CA LYS A 435 3.24 22.79 45.06
C LYS A 435 2.85 21.98 43.84
N TYR A 436 3.82 21.39 43.18
CA TYR A 436 3.56 20.50 42.05
C TYR A 436 4.57 19.37 42.02
N LYS A 437 4.07 18.17 41.74
CA LYS A 437 4.89 16.98 41.51
C LYS A 437 4.84 16.60 40.05
N ASP A 438 5.97 16.14 39.54
CA ASP A 438 6.00 15.58 38.20
C ASP A 438 5.36 14.18 38.17
N VAL A 439 5.01 13.75 36.96
CA VAL A 439 4.45 12.42 36.69
C VAL A 439 5.42 11.26 36.98
N CYS A 440 6.68 11.56 37.28
CA CYS A 440 7.72 10.61 37.68
C CYS A 440 7.89 10.53 39.21
N GLY A 441 7.33 11.47 39.95
CA GLY A 441 7.37 11.56 41.42
C GLY A 441 8.66 12.12 42.00
N ASP A 442 9.59 12.64 41.17
CA ASP A 442 10.99 12.72 41.58
C ASP A 442 11.38 13.99 42.36
N ASP A 443 10.63 15.10 42.32
CA ASP A 443 10.88 16.25 43.20
C ASP A 443 9.64 17.16 43.30
N GLU A 444 9.11 17.36 44.53
CA GLU A 444 8.04 18.35 44.77
C GLU A 444 8.63 19.76 44.70
N LYS A 445 8.25 20.51 43.65
CA LYS A 445 8.66 21.91 43.51
C LYS A 445 7.57 22.83 44.04
N GLU A 446 7.98 24.03 44.43
CA GLU A 446 7.09 25.02 45.04
C GLU A 446 7.33 26.41 44.46
N VAL A 447 6.25 27.13 44.17
CA VAL A 447 6.26 28.54 43.76
C VAL A 447 5.34 29.32 44.68
N LYS A 448 5.84 30.43 45.24
CA LYS A 448 5.05 31.33 46.09
C LYS A 448 4.87 32.69 45.43
N ARG A 449 3.67 33.25 45.58
CA ARG A 449 3.39 34.67 45.29
C ARG A 449 2.48 35.25 46.35
N THR A 450 2.78 36.49 46.74
CA THR A 450 1.97 37.25 47.68
C THR A 450 1.26 38.36 46.94
N TYR A 451 -0.05 38.47 47.15
CA TYR A 451 -0.90 39.51 46.58
C TYR A 451 -1.51 40.32 47.72
N ASP A 452 -1.56 41.64 47.54
CA ASP A 452 -2.29 42.54 48.43
C ASP A 452 -3.78 42.56 48.05
N PHE A 453 -4.66 42.45 49.04
CA PHE A 453 -6.10 42.63 48.87
C PHE A 453 -6.56 43.78 49.76
N SER A 454 -6.83 44.94 49.18
CA SER A 454 -7.20 46.14 49.94
C SER A 454 -8.71 46.38 49.96
N SER A 455 -9.18 47.17 50.92
CA SER A 455 -10.55 47.69 50.93
C SER A 455 -10.70 48.73 49.82
N CYS A 456 -11.05 48.28 48.62
CA CYS A 456 -11.20 49.18 47.47
C CYS A 456 -12.50 50.00 47.57
N GLY A 457 -12.40 51.30 47.32
CA GLY A 457 -13.56 52.12 46.95
C GLY A 457 -14.03 51.79 45.54
N ALA A 458 -15.24 52.23 45.16
CA ALA A 458 -15.76 52.06 43.79
C ALA A 458 -14.94 52.81 42.70
N SER A 459 -13.84 53.49 43.07
CA SER A 459 -13.05 54.36 42.21
C SER A 459 -11.53 54.09 42.18
N ASP A 460 -11.02 53.08 42.90
CA ASP A 460 -9.57 52.86 43.00
C ASP A 460 -9.05 51.91 41.90
N PHE A 461 -9.03 52.42 40.66
CA PHE A 461 -8.16 51.90 39.60
C PHE A 461 -6.84 52.68 39.65
N PRO A 462 -5.67 52.08 39.91
CA PRO A 462 -4.42 52.79 39.74
C PRO A 462 -4.15 53.02 38.25
N GLY A 463 -3.75 54.25 37.94
CA GLY A 463 -3.12 54.58 36.67
C GLY A 463 -1.92 53.68 36.41
N PHE A 464 -1.78 53.31 35.15
CA PHE A 464 -0.71 52.56 34.52
C PHE A 464 0.68 52.79 35.13
N PRO A 465 1.42 51.73 35.50
CA PRO A 465 2.87 51.72 35.39
C PRO A 465 3.27 51.34 33.96
N ASP A 466 4.23 52.08 33.42
CA ASP A 466 4.83 51.87 32.10
C ASP A 466 5.33 50.43 31.92
N ASN A 467 5.03 49.92 30.73
CA ASN A 467 5.42 48.62 30.21
C ASN A 467 6.94 48.59 29.95
N PRO A 468 7.72 47.62 30.46
CA PRO A 468 9.07 47.41 29.99
C PRO A 468 9.05 46.56 28.72
N GLY A 469 9.31 47.20 27.59
CA GLY A 469 9.97 46.58 26.43
C GLY A 469 9.15 45.60 25.57
N SER A 470 8.52 46.13 24.52
CA SER A 470 8.43 45.43 23.22
C SER A 470 9.42 46.11 22.27
N PRO A 471 10.22 45.36 21.50
CA PRO A 471 11.26 45.91 20.64
C PRO A 471 10.66 46.26 19.28
N ASP A 472 10.27 47.51 19.08
CA ASP A 472 10.09 48.09 17.75
C ASP A 472 10.21 49.60 17.90
N ASP A 473 11.45 50.09 17.92
CA ASP A 473 11.79 51.48 17.58
C ASP A 473 13.29 51.57 17.30
N LEU A 474 13.65 51.42 16.03
CA LEU A 474 14.84 52.03 15.45
C LEU A 474 14.40 53.01 14.35
N PRO A 475 15.11 54.13 14.18
CA PRO A 475 14.54 55.36 13.65
C PRO A 475 14.60 55.43 12.12
N TYR A 476 13.55 55.97 11.53
CA TYR A 476 13.59 56.58 10.20
C TYR A 476 14.38 57.90 10.28
N PRO A 477 15.43 58.11 9.46
CA PRO A 477 15.88 59.45 9.15
C PRO A 477 15.01 60.05 8.03
N GLY A 478 14.73 61.34 8.18
CA GLY A 478 13.95 62.16 7.27
C GLY A 478 14.54 62.24 5.86
N GLY A 479 13.66 62.62 4.93
CA GLY A 479 14.01 62.84 3.54
C GLY A 479 14.70 64.18 3.29
N ASP A 480 15.15 64.31 2.05
CA ASP A 480 15.08 65.54 1.27
C ASP A 480 14.95 65.15 -0.22
N ASP A 481 14.25 66.03 -0.94
CA ASP A 481 13.69 65.92 -2.28
C ASP A 481 14.71 65.75 -3.43
N ASP A 482 14.32 65.02 -4.48
CA ASP A 482 14.30 65.53 -5.87
C ASP A 482 13.95 64.41 -6.88
N HIS A 483 12.83 64.58 -7.59
CA HIS A 483 12.53 63.95 -8.88
C HIS A 483 13.00 64.92 -9.99
N PRO A 484 13.57 64.45 -11.13
CA PRO A 484 12.76 63.79 -12.15
C PRO A 484 13.49 62.79 -13.09
N GLY A 485 12.70 62.05 -13.89
CA GLY A 485 13.10 61.65 -15.25
C GLY A 485 13.34 60.16 -15.50
N LYS A 486 12.32 59.49 -16.06
CA LYS A 486 12.49 58.27 -16.87
C LYS A 486 13.36 58.57 -18.10
N PRO A 487 14.14 57.59 -18.60
CA PRO A 487 14.50 57.59 -20.01
C PRO A 487 13.87 56.40 -20.77
N ASP A 488 13.39 56.77 -21.94
CA ASP A 488 12.84 55.95 -23.02
C ASP A 488 13.87 55.00 -23.66
N PHE A 489 13.35 53.96 -24.31
CA PHE A 489 14.05 53.10 -25.27
C PHE A 489 14.50 53.90 -26.50
N PRO A 490 15.67 53.59 -27.07
CA PRO A 490 16.00 53.96 -28.45
C PRO A 490 15.91 52.75 -29.40
N ASP A 491 15.07 52.90 -30.43
CA ASP A 491 15.26 52.27 -31.74
C ASP A 491 16.28 53.12 -32.53
N ASP A 492 17.35 52.50 -33.03
CA ASP A 492 17.89 52.80 -34.38
C ASP A 492 19.02 51.83 -34.78
N TYR A 493 18.91 51.37 -36.03
CA TYR A 493 19.77 50.45 -36.79
C TYR A 493 21.18 51.03 -37.11
N PRO A 494 22.16 50.19 -37.52
CA PRO A 494 22.45 50.10 -38.95
C PRO A 494 22.86 48.71 -39.49
N ASP A 495 22.40 48.46 -40.71
CA ASP A 495 23.00 47.79 -41.88
C ASP A 495 23.47 46.31 -41.90
N HIS A 496 22.95 45.65 -42.94
CA HIS A 496 23.28 44.36 -43.58
C HIS A 496 24.78 44.09 -43.81
N PRO A 497 25.17 42.80 -43.97
CA PRO A 497 25.33 42.29 -45.35
C PRO A 497 24.78 40.87 -45.59
N ASP A 498 24.13 40.75 -46.76
CA ASP A 498 24.22 39.67 -47.76
C ASP A 498 24.00 38.19 -47.40
N PHE A 499 22.94 37.66 -48.02
CA PHE A 499 22.78 36.25 -48.41
C PHE A 499 23.90 35.79 -49.35
N PRO A 500 24.12 34.46 -49.44
CA PRO A 500 23.87 33.87 -50.75
C PRO A 500 23.02 32.60 -50.70
N ASP A 501 22.01 32.62 -51.57
CA ASP A 501 21.52 31.58 -52.48
C ASP A 501 21.42 30.10 -52.05
N HIS A 502 20.18 29.63 -52.19
CA HIS A 502 19.74 28.27 -52.46
C HIS A 502 20.63 27.52 -53.50
N PRO A 503 20.56 26.17 -53.50
CA PRO A 503 19.72 25.57 -54.55
C PRO A 503 18.77 24.48 -54.06
N ASP A 504 17.66 24.44 -54.79
CA ASP A 504 16.52 23.54 -54.85
C ASP A 504 16.79 22.01 -54.83
N LEU A 505 15.93 21.30 -54.08
CA LEU A 505 15.13 20.09 -54.41
C LEU A 505 15.86 18.78 -54.86
N PRO A 506 15.25 17.56 -54.73
CA PRO A 506 13.80 17.30 -54.71
C PRO A 506 13.26 16.26 -53.70
N ASP A 507 11.98 16.48 -53.35
CA ASP A 507 11.05 15.45 -52.91
C ASP A 507 10.79 14.46 -54.05
N HIS A 508 11.20 13.20 -53.87
CA HIS A 508 10.59 12.03 -54.51
C HIS A 508 11.12 10.74 -53.87
N HIS A 509 10.23 9.94 -53.28
CA HIS A 509 10.36 8.49 -53.20
C HIS A 509 8.94 7.88 -53.24
N PRO A 510 8.79 6.63 -53.70
CA PRO A 510 7.85 6.25 -54.74
C PRO A 510 6.78 5.30 -54.19
N ASP A 511 5.80 5.07 -55.04
CA ASP A 511 4.69 4.14 -54.87
C ASP A 511 5.10 2.79 -54.26
N LEU A 512 4.45 2.42 -53.16
CA LEU A 512 4.37 1.03 -52.69
C LEU A 512 3.16 0.37 -53.39
N PRO A 513 3.28 -0.90 -53.83
CA PRO A 513 2.28 -1.55 -54.65
C PRO A 513 1.02 -1.92 -53.85
N ASP A 514 -0.13 -1.83 -54.52
CA ASP A 514 -1.43 -2.26 -54.03
C ASP A 514 -1.40 -3.72 -53.54
N GLU A 515 -1.90 -3.96 -52.33
CA GLU A 515 -2.17 -5.31 -51.82
C GLU A 515 -3.32 -5.98 -52.60
N PRO A 516 -3.30 -7.32 -52.76
CA PRO A 516 -4.24 -8.02 -53.60
C PRO A 516 -5.65 -8.12 -52.98
N ASP A 517 -6.66 -7.86 -53.81
CA ASP A 517 -8.08 -8.16 -53.56
C ASP A 517 -8.28 -9.62 -53.14
N PHE A 518 -8.76 -9.83 -51.91
CA PHE A 518 -9.36 -11.10 -51.49
C PHE A 518 -10.89 -11.01 -51.61
N PRO A 519 -11.55 -11.96 -52.28
CA PRO A 519 -12.99 -11.91 -52.49
C PRO A 519 -13.76 -12.48 -51.29
N GLY A 520 -14.64 -11.64 -50.73
CA GLY A 520 -15.98 -12.02 -50.27
C GLY A 520 -16.09 -12.88 -49.01
N ASP A 521 -16.12 -12.21 -47.85
CA ASP A 521 -16.97 -12.62 -46.73
C ASP A 521 -18.07 -11.56 -46.56
N SER A 522 -19.31 -12.03 -46.36
CA SER A 522 -20.55 -11.25 -46.42
C SER A 522 -20.54 -9.97 -45.58
N ASP A 523 -20.78 -8.83 -46.23
CA ASP A 523 -21.09 -7.53 -45.62
C ASP A 523 -22.27 -7.64 -44.63
N VAL A 524 -21.97 -7.83 -43.35
CA VAL A 524 -22.76 -7.20 -42.29
C VAL A 524 -22.19 -5.81 -42.15
N LEU A 525 -22.73 -4.86 -42.91
CA LEU A 525 -22.41 -3.44 -42.74
C LEU A 525 -22.63 -3.08 -41.26
N GLU A 526 -21.57 -2.77 -40.51
CA GLU A 526 -21.69 -2.22 -39.16
C GLU A 526 -22.54 -0.95 -39.23
N ARG A 527 -23.80 -1.03 -38.75
CA ARG A 527 -24.79 0.05 -38.86
C ARG A 527 -24.48 1.25 -37.95
N LEU A 528 -23.62 1.05 -36.96
CA LEU A 528 -23.22 2.04 -35.96
C LEU A 528 -21.69 2.12 -35.87
N GLY A 529 -21.11 3.25 -36.26
CA GLY A 529 -19.72 3.58 -35.98
C GLY A 529 -19.54 4.07 -34.55
N VAL A 530 -18.50 3.60 -33.87
CA VAL A 530 -18.19 3.98 -32.49
C VAL A 530 -16.75 4.47 -32.39
N GLY A 531 -16.58 5.74 -32.03
CA GLY A 531 -15.29 6.34 -31.70
C GLY A 531 -15.12 6.50 -30.19
N ILE A 532 -13.92 6.24 -29.65
CA ILE A 532 -13.58 6.49 -28.25
C ILE A 532 -12.29 7.32 -28.20
N TYR A 533 -12.36 8.51 -27.58
CA TYR A 533 -11.26 9.47 -27.56
C TYR A 533 -11.09 10.14 -26.19
N PRO A 534 -9.86 10.39 -25.71
CA PRO A 534 -8.60 9.88 -26.24
C PRO A 534 -8.48 8.37 -25.98
N ASN A 535 -7.74 7.67 -26.83
CA ASN A 535 -7.32 6.29 -26.61
C ASN A 535 -5.83 6.20 -26.99
N PRO A 536 -4.90 6.07 -26.02
CA PRO A 536 -5.13 5.79 -24.60
C PRO A 536 -5.77 6.95 -23.81
N ALA A 537 -6.52 6.60 -22.76
CA ALA A 537 -7.27 7.53 -21.91
C ALA A 537 -6.63 7.66 -20.51
N HIS A 538 -6.77 8.84 -19.90
CA HIS A 538 -6.42 9.07 -18.50
C HIS A 538 -7.70 9.21 -17.67
N ASP A 539 -8.24 10.40 -17.50
CA ASP A 539 -9.34 10.57 -16.52
C ASP A 539 -10.73 10.60 -17.16
N GLN A 540 -10.79 10.78 -18.48
CA GLN A 540 -12.04 10.87 -19.22
C GLN A 540 -11.91 10.24 -20.60
N ILE A 541 -13.04 9.72 -21.09
CA ILE A 541 -13.24 9.36 -22.50
C ILE A 541 -14.48 10.06 -23.03
N ARG A 542 -14.46 10.36 -24.33
CA ARG A 542 -15.60 10.77 -25.14
C ARG A 542 -15.96 9.60 -26.04
N ILE A 543 -17.19 9.12 -25.93
CA ILE A 543 -17.77 8.16 -26.84
C ILE A 543 -18.53 8.94 -27.90
N GLU A 544 -18.21 8.70 -29.16
CA GLU A 544 -18.91 9.24 -30.33
C GLU A 544 -19.62 8.11 -31.07
N LEU A 545 -20.91 8.30 -31.31
CA LEU A 545 -21.79 7.35 -31.97
C LEU A 545 -22.21 7.94 -33.32
N GLU A 546 -21.77 7.31 -34.41
CA GLU A 546 -22.13 7.69 -35.77
C GLU A 546 -23.06 6.65 -36.40
N GLU A 547 -24.27 7.07 -36.75
CA GLU A 547 -25.20 6.21 -37.49
C GLU A 547 -24.79 6.19 -38.96
N LYS A 548 -24.31 5.04 -39.45
CA LYS A 548 -23.97 4.87 -40.86
C LYS A 548 -25.22 4.59 -41.72
N ASP A 549 -26.32 4.14 -41.10
CA ASP A 549 -27.60 3.86 -41.78
C ASP A 549 -28.64 4.99 -41.56
N LYS A 550 -28.95 5.73 -42.64
CA LYS A 550 -29.93 6.83 -42.65
C LYS A 550 -31.40 6.37 -42.61
N THR A 551 -31.67 5.08 -42.68
CA THR A 551 -33.04 4.53 -42.67
C THR A 551 -33.62 4.32 -41.27
N LEU A 552 -32.78 4.38 -40.24
CA LEU A 552 -33.17 4.26 -38.83
C LEU A 552 -34.02 5.48 -38.40
N ARG A 553 -35.32 5.28 -38.19
CA ARG A 553 -36.26 6.34 -37.73
C ARG A 553 -36.45 6.27 -36.21
N GLY A 554 -36.36 7.42 -35.55
CA GLY A 554 -36.66 7.60 -34.11
C GLY A 554 -35.50 8.24 -33.35
N THR A 555 -35.73 8.68 -32.11
CA THR A 555 -34.64 9.10 -31.21
C THR A 555 -34.04 7.85 -30.55
N PRO A 556 -32.86 7.37 -30.97
CA PRO A 556 -32.29 6.12 -30.48
C PRO A 556 -32.03 6.18 -28.97
N LEU A 557 -32.30 5.08 -28.27
CA LEU A 557 -31.87 4.89 -26.90
C LEU A 557 -30.73 3.88 -26.89
N TYR A 558 -29.52 4.37 -26.65
CA TYR A 558 -28.32 3.55 -26.51
C TYR A 558 -28.20 3.07 -25.07
N GLN A 559 -27.87 1.79 -24.87
CA GLN A 559 -27.37 1.27 -23.60
C GLN A 559 -25.87 1.04 -23.75
N ILE A 560 -25.09 1.79 -22.98
CA ILE A 560 -23.63 1.71 -22.97
C ILE A 560 -23.22 0.96 -21.70
N GLU A 561 -22.42 -0.08 -21.87
CA GLU A 561 -21.79 -0.82 -20.78
C GLU A 561 -20.29 -0.75 -20.92
N ILE A 562 -19.59 -0.40 -19.85
CA ILE A 562 -18.12 -0.41 -19.80
C ILE A 562 -17.67 -1.57 -18.94
N TRP A 563 -16.94 -2.48 -19.57
CA TRP A 563 -16.41 -3.70 -18.99
C TRP A 563 -14.90 -3.61 -18.92
N ARG A 564 -14.30 -3.95 -17.77
CA ARG A 564 -12.86 -4.19 -17.70
C ARG A 564 -12.59 -5.64 -18.08
N ASN A 565 -11.61 -5.87 -18.96
CA ASN A 565 -11.18 -7.21 -19.39
C ASN A 565 -12.32 -8.13 -19.85
N ASN A 566 -13.42 -7.59 -20.41
CA ASN A 566 -14.65 -8.30 -20.80
C ASN A 566 -15.41 -9.02 -19.67
N ARG A 567 -15.07 -8.78 -18.40
CA ARG A 567 -15.57 -9.58 -17.26
C ARG A 567 -16.21 -8.75 -16.16
N ILE A 568 -15.65 -7.58 -15.87
CA ILE A 568 -16.11 -6.74 -14.77
C ILE A 568 -16.89 -5.57 -15.34
N LEU A 569 -18.22 -5.61 -15.20
CA LEU A 569 -19.08 -4.49 -15.55
C LEU A 569 -18.87 -3.35 -14.54
N LEU A 570 -18.24 -2.28 -14.98
CA LEU A 570 -17.93 -1.12 -14.12
C LEU A 570 -18.97 -0.02 -14.24
N LYS A 571 -19.62 0.10 -15.41
CA LYS A 571 -20.60 1.15 -15.63
C LYS A 571 -21.66 0.69 -16.64
N THR A 572 -22.91 0.99 -16.33
CA THR A 572 -24.02 0.91 -17.29
C THR A 572 -24.72 2.25 -17.31
N LEU A 573 -25.01 2.76 -18.50
CA LEU A 573 -25.80 3.98 -18.67
C LEU A 573 -26.68 3.88 -19.91
N LYS A 574 -27.76 4.65 -19.91
CA LYS A 574 -28.64 4.79 -21.07
C LYS A 574 -28.61 6.24 -21.53
N THR A 575 -28.46 6.47 -22.82
CA THR A 575 -28.41 7.82 -23.38
C THR A 575 -29.10 7.90 -24.74
N ARG A 576 -29.58 9.10 -25.06
CA ARG A 576 -30.04 9.47 -26.41
C ARG A 576 -29.03 10.37 -27.13
N GLU A 577 -27.99 10.80 -26.43
CA GLU A 577 -26.93 11.65 -26.97
C GLU A 577 -25.98 10.81 -27.84
N ARG A 578 -25.52 11.42 -28.93
CA ARG A 578 -24.56 10.80 -29.86
C ARG A 578 -23.10 11.05 -29.47
N SER A 579 -22.87 11.93 -28.51
CA SER A 579 -21.56 12.20 -27.95
C SER A 579 -21.69 12.29 -26.44
N LEU A 580 -20.88 11.51 -25.72
CA LEU A 580 -20.96 11.43 -24.26
C LEU A 580 -19.56 11.46 -23.66
N ASN A 581 -19.35 12.36 -22.69
CA ASN A 581 -18.15 12.35 -21.86
C ASN A 581 -18.37 11.46 -20.64
N ILE A 582 -17.45 10.55 -20.39
CA ILE A 582 -17.48 9.63 -19.26
C ILE A 582 -16.23 9.87 -18.43
N ASN A 583 -16.42 10.26 -17.17
CA ASN A 583 -15.36 10.25 -16.18
C ASN A 583 -15.00 8.80 -15.81
N ILE A 584 -13.71 8.49 -15.95
CA ILE A 584 -13.07 7.20 -15.67
C ILE A 584 -11.83 7.40 -14.77
N ALA A 585 -11.72 8.52 -14.06
CA ALA A 585 -10.59 8.80 -13.16
C ALA A 585 -10.42 7.72 -12.08
N ASP A 586 -11.54 7.18 -11.59
CA ASP A 586 -11.57 6.12 -10.58
C ASP A 586 -11.37 4.72 -11.18
N PHE A 587 -11.27 4.60 -12.52
CA PHE A 587 -11.03 3.31 -13.16
C PHE A 587 -9.54 2.97 -13.05
N PRO A 588 -9.20 1.73 -12.65
CA PRO A 588 -7.82 1.25 -12.69
C PRO A 588 -7.20 1.35 -14.09
N ALA A 589 -5.87 1.31 -14.17
CA ALA A 589 -5.21 1.13 -15.47
C ALA A 589 -5.57 -0.25 -16.06
N GLY A 590 -5.74 -0.32 -17.38
CA GLY A 590 -6.07 -1.58 -18.06
C GLY A 590 -6.89 -1.42 -19.33
N ILE A 591 -7.34 -2.54 -19.87
CA ILE A 591 -8.15 -2.61 -21.10
C ILE A 591 -9.62 -2.60 -20.73
N TYR A 592 -10.37 -1.77 -21.46
CA TYR A 592 -11.78 -1.59 -21.26
C TYR A 592 -12.53 -1.79 -22.56
N HIS A 593 -13.63 -2.53 -22.49
CA HIS A 593 -14.53 -2.74 -23.61
C HIS A 593 -15.84 -2.00 -23.35
N VAL A 594 -16.21 -1.18 -24.31
CA VAL A 594 -17.47 -0.47 -24.33
C VAL A 594 -18.40 -1.25 -25.25
N LEU A 595 -19.47 -1.80 -24.68
CA LEU A 595 -20.56 -2.42 -25.42
C LEU A 595 -21.68 -1.39 -25.60
N ILE A 596 -22.04 -1.11 -26.84
CA ILE A 596 -23.12 -0.21 -27.21
C ILE A 596 -24.25 -1.07 -27.74
N LYS A 597 -25.34 -1.14 -26.99
CA LYS A 597 -26.53 -1.92 -27.33
C LYS A 597 -27.62 -1.00 -27.85
N ARG A 598 -28.19 -1.32 -29.01
CA ARG A 598 -29.32 -0.60 -29.62
C ARG A 598 -30.19 -1.58 -30.39
N ASP A 599 -31.50 -1.57 -30.14
CA ASP A 599 -32.50 -2.32 -30.93
C ASP A 599 -32.15 -3.82 -31.15
N GLY A 600 -31.41 -4.43 -30.22
CA GLY A 600 -30.94 -5.81 -30.30
C GLY A 600 -29.54 -6.00 -30.93
N GLU A 601 -28.99 -4.98 -31.56
CA GLU A 601 -27.60 -4.96 -32.06
C GLU A 601 -26.63 -4.53 -30.96
N VAL A 602 -25.43 -5.14 -30.97
CA VAL A 602 -24.35 -4.86 -30.01
C VAL A 602 -23.09 -4.52 -30.80
N THR A 603 -22.58 -3.31 -30.62
CA THR A 603 -21.27 -2.90 -31.12
C THR A 603 -20.27 -2.88 -29.97
N LYS A 604 -19.07 -3.42 -30.16
CA LYS A 604 -18.00 -3.45 -29.15
C LYS A 604 -16.85 -2.58 -29.61
N GLN A 605 -16.37 -1.69 -28.74
CA GLN A 605 -15.16 -0.92 -28.98
C GLN A 605 -14.25 -0.95 -27.75
N THR A 606 -12.93 -0.91 -27.95
CA THR A 606 -11.94 -1.05 -26.88
C THR A 606 -11.18 0.26 -26.65
N PHE A 607 -10.84 0.56 -25.40
CA PHE A 607 -9.88 1.62 -25.06
C PHE A 607 -8.91 1.17 -23.96
N LEU A 608 -7.72 1.76 -23.96
CA LEU A 608 -6.70 1.56 -22.94
C LEU A 608 -6.73 2.71 -21.93
N LYS A 609 -6.88 2.41 -20.64
CA LYS A 609 -6.74 3.37 -19.53
C LYS A 609 -5.31 3.31 -19.00
N LYS A 610 -4.62 4.46 -19.00
CA LYS A 610 -3.26 4.65 -18.46
C LYS A 610 -3.25 5.31 -17.09
#